data_AF-W2QXB2-F1
#
_entry.id   AF-W2QXB2-F1
#
_cell.length_a   1.000
_cell.length_b   1.000
_cell.length_c   1.000
_cell.angle_alpha   90.00
_cell.angle_beta   90.00
_cell.angle_gamma   90.00
#
_symmetry.space_group_name_H-M   'P 1'
#
loop_
_entity.id
_entity.type
_entity.pdbx_description
1 polymer ?
#
loop_
_entity_poly.entity_id
_entity_poly.type
_entity_poly.pdbx_seq_one_letter_code
_entity_poly.pdbx_strand_id
1 'polypeptide(L)'
;MWNKFVILFILLPSVTTGSNFSLQSFATKTKYWDQRESALPSALQSESVIQRSELELVQLQQVNRHGSRFPSKGNMGEIADLLSKLQTNYLSLIPDWLKNYSLPYTQTNAGELAPVGFAELAGHGSRSRNSVMDSIPVTYNASLFKIAHTSSARTADSAKAFASTFFSNPDDVEYIEYPDGSDPLLRFFDECERYNAEVLDNASALTEFGAFQTSVKMNESIAFLKSQLSLPSDADLSATDAASVFSACAFDAMLYNVTSQWCSLVDQAFLNHLEYSDELETFYEQGPGYKINYEISAVLLQNIYAYMKNFTTGDVTTVANLRFAHAETTLPLMTLLGYGDRTKLQASWTDAQIDSRGFRSSSLAPMASNIDFRLYRSKSDQKYYVSVWVQEVEAPLPGCDGAIYCEFSLVEKIWSYYLNDYNFEIECAL
;
A
#
# COMPACT_ATOMS: atom_id res chain seq x y z
N MET A 1 44.77 -12.68 -0.15
CA MET A 1 43.80 -13.19 0.83
C MET A 1 43.60 -12.15 1.92
N TRP A 2 42.80 -11.11 1.66
CA TRP A 2 42.41 -10.12 2.67
C TRP A 2 40.90 -10.23 2.82
N ASN A 3 40.47 -10.68 4.00
CA ASN A 3 39.08 -10.83 4.39
C ASN A 3 38.37 -9.47 4.37
N LYS A 4 37.33 -9.34 3.53
CA LYS A 4 36.35 -8.25 3.64
C LYS A 4 35.37 -8.61 4.77
N PHE A 5 35.49 -7.93 5.89
CA PHE A 5 34.42 -7.88 6.88
C PHE A 5 33.28 -7.01 6.33
N VAL A 6 32.12 -7.60 6.11
CA VAL A 6 30.86 -6.88 5.90
C VAL A 6 30.36 -6.48 7.28
N ILE A 7 30.42 -5.19 7.59
CA ILE A 7 29.80 -4.64 8.80
C ILE A 7 28.35 -4.32 8.44
N LEU A 8 27.43 -5.15 8.93
CA LEU A 8 25.99 -4.91 8.88
C LEU A 8 25.66 -3.86 9.94
N PHE A 9 25.47 -2.61 9.54
CA PHE A 9 24.94 -1.58 10.44
C PHE A 9 23.42 -1.72 10.53
N ILE A 10 22.96 -2.18 11.68
CA ILE A 10 21.55 -2.09 12.08
C ILE A 10 21.28 -0.62 12.39
N LEU A 11 20.58 0.08 11.49
CA LEU A 11 20.08 1.42 11.74
C LEU A 11 18.83 1.30 12.62
N LEU A 12 18.94 1.76 13.86
CA LEU A 12 17.82 1.96 14.76
C LEU A 12 16.96 3.14 14.25
N PRO A 13 15.62 3.03 14.28
CA PRO A 13 14.74 4.11 13.87
C PRO A 13 14.93 5.33 14.78
N SER A 14 14.81 6.52 14.18
CA SER A 14 14.79 7.81 14.85
C SER A 14 13.67 7.83 15.90
N VAL A 15 14.07 7.93 17.17
CA VAL A 15 13.16 8.02 18.32
C VAL A 15 12.42 9.35 18.24
N THR A 16 11.18 9.31 17.75
CA THR A 16 10.20 10.34 18.07
C THR A 16 9.71 10.05 19.49
N THR A 17 9.85 11.02 20.37
CA THR A 17 9.38 10.92 21.76
C THR A 17 7.86 10.75 21.76
N GLY A 18 7.36 9.53 21.96
CA GLY A 18 5.91 9.29 22.04
C GLY A 18 5.36 7.87 21.96
N SER A 19 6.18 6.81 21.85
CA SER A 19 5.76 5.39 22.01
C SER A 19 6.99 4.47 22.10
N ASN A 20 6.89 3.33 22.80
CA ASN A 20 7.97 2.33 22.90
C ASN A 20 8.05 1.39 21.67
N PHE A 21 7.30 1.68 20.60
CA PHE A 21 7.13 0.82 19.43
C PHE A 21 6.97 1.65 18.14
N SER A 22 7.17 1.00 17.00
CA SER A 22 7.08 1.62 15.67
C SER A 22 5.63 1.85 15.24
N LEU A 23 5.30 3.09 14.86
CA LEU A 23 4.01 3.42 14.23
C LEU A 23 3.91 2.98 12.76
N GLN A 24 4.94 2.31 12.24
CA GLN A 24 4.96 1.75 10.90
C GLN A 24 4.51 0.28 10.87
N SER A 25 4.09 -0.29 12.00
CA SER A 25 3.73 -1.70 12.16
C SER A 25 2.21 -1.96 12.16
N PHE A 26 1.48 -1.36 11.22
CA PHE A 26 0.01 -1.48 11.11
C PHE A 26 -0.47 -2.05 9.77
N ALA A 27 0.35 -2.87 9.09
CA ALA A 27 0.00 -3.48 7.81
C ALA A 27 -0.55 -2.43 6.81
N THR A 28 -1.60 -2.74 6.04
CA THR A 28 -2.22 -1.78 5.11
C THR A 28 -2.93 -0.60 5.80
N LYS A 29 -3.04 -0.61 7.14
CA LYS A 29 -3.57 0.50 7.95
C LYS A 29 -2.47 1.51 8.35
N THR A 30 -1.20 1.22 8.02
CA THR A 30 -0.09 2.15 8.26
C THR A 30 -0.29 3.46 7.48
N LYS A 31 -0.21 4.58 8.20
CA LYS A 31 -0.21 5.93 7.64
C LYS A 31 0.96 6.12 6.67
N TYR A 32 0.80 6.90 5.59
CA TYR A 32 1.94 7.22 4.74
C TYR A 32 3.02 7.96 5.55
N TRP A 33 4.28 7.62 5.31
CA TRP A 33 5.42 8.40 5.77
C TRP A 33 6.34 8.65 4.58
N ASP A 34 7.08 9.76 4.65
CA ASP A 34 8.02 10.13 3.60
C ASP A 34 9.17 9.12 3.55
N GLN A 35 9.17 8.25 2.54
CA GLN A 35 10.14 7.17 2.41
C GLN A 35 11.44 7.62 1.73
N ARG A 36 11.51 8.88 1.26
CA ARG A 36 12.64 9.41 0.48
C ARG A 36 13.90 9.57 1.32
N GLU A 37 13.77 9.82 2.62
CA GLU A 37 14.92 9.88 3.55
C GLU A 37 15.34 8.50 4.09
N SER A 38 14.43 7.51 4.09
CA SER A 38 14.75 6.13 4.47
C SER A 38 15.45 5.34 3.36
N ALA A 39 15.42 5.84 2.12
CA ALA A 39 16.32 5.37 1.09
C ALA A 39 17.75 5.74 1.50
N LEU A 40 18.55 4.74 1.93
CA LEU A 40 20.00 4.89 1.82
C LEU A 40 20.28 5.43 0.41
N PRO A 41 21.19 6.41 0.22
CA PRO A 41 21.69 6.69 -1.12
C PRO A 41 22.15 5.35 -1.66
N SER A 42 21.45 4.82 -2.67
CA SER A 42 21.54 3.43 -3.09
C SER A 42 23.01 3.01 -3.11
N ALA A 43 23.45 2.30 -2.06
CA ALA A 43 24.82 1.79 -1.95
C ALA A 43 25.03 0.60 -2.91
N LEU A 44 24.05 0.38 -3.78
CA LEU A 44 24.08 -0.38 -5.00
C LEU A 44 23.64 0.56 -6.14
N GLN A 45 24.32 1.69 -6.34
CA GLN A 45 24.53 2.13 -7.71
C GLN A 45 25.33 0.99 -8.35
N SER A 46 24.64 0.02 -8.95
CA SER A 46 25.19 -0.53 -10.17
C SER A 46 25.53 0.69 -11.03
N GLU A 47 26.70 0.69 -11.66
CA GLU A 47 27.03 1.75 -12.61
C GLU A 47 25.93 1.74 -13.67
N SER A 48 24.87 2.51 -13.46
CA SER A 48 23.79 2.65 -14.43
C SER A 48 24.49 3.28 -15.62
N VAL A 49 24.56 2.52 -16.71
CA VAL A 49 25.27 2.92 -17.93
C VAL A 49 24.78 4.29 -18.42
N ILE A 50 23.55 4.65 -18.06
CA ILE A 50 22.91 5.93 -18.38
C ILE A 50 22.64 6.73 -17.11
N GLN A 51 23.01 8.01 -17.15
CA GLN A 51 22.77 8.97 -16.08
C GLN A 51 21.46 9.73 -16.30
N ARG A 52 20.78 10.12 -15.22
CA ARG A 52 19.54 10.92 -15.26
C ARG A 52 19.69 12.18 -16.13
N SER A 53 20.86 12.82 -16.11
CA SER A 53 21.15 14.05 -16.85
C SER A 53 21.11 13.89 -18.38
N GLU A 54 21.29 12.66 -18.87
CA GLU A 54 21.25 12.30 -20.30
C GLU A 54 19.82 12.05 -20.81
N LEU A 55 18.85 12.05 -19.89
CA LEU A 55 17.47 11.70 -20.15
C LEU A 55 16.55 12.93 -20.05
N GLU A 56 15.52 12.97 -20.89
CA GLU A 56 14.39 13.89 -20.83
C GLU A 56 13.16 13.10 -20.36
N LEU A 57 12.46 13.57 -19.32
CA LEU A 57 11.19 12.95 -18.92
C LEU A 57 10.12 13.36 -19.94
N VAL A 58 9.38 12.40 -20.48
CA VAL A 58 8.39 12.68 -21.53
C VAL A 58 6.98 12.21 -21.18
N GLN A 59 6.82 11.23 -20.29
CA GLN A 59 5.51 10.77 -19.84
C GLN A 59 5.54 10.21 -18.41
N LEU A 60 4.44 10.36 -17.67
CA LEU A 60 4.15 9.69 -16.40
C LEU A 60 2.92 8.79 -16.49
N GLN A 61 3.00 7.63 -15.87
CA GLN A 61 1.87 6.74 -15.60
C GLN A 61 1.89 6.44 -14.11
N GLN A 62 0.93 6.98 -13.36
CA GLN A 62 0.94 6.87 -11.91
C GLN A 62 -0.30 6.10 -11.42
N VAL A 63 -0.09 5.22 -10.44
CA VAL A 63 -1.14 4.48 -9.74
C VAL A 63 -1.01 4.77 -8.25
N ASN A 64 -2.06 5.34 -7.67
CA ASN A 64 -2.09 5.83 -6.31
C ASN A 64 -3.18 5.13 -5.52
N ARG A 65 -2.86 4.62 -4.34
CA ARG A 65 -3.86 4.31 -3.32
C ARG A 65 -4.42 5.61 -2.77
N HIS A 66 -5.69 5.60 -2.37
CA HIS A 66 -6.25 6.69 -1.57
C HIS A 66 -5.44 6.96 -0.29
N GLY A 67 -5.58 8.17 0.24
CA GLY A 67 -4.93 8.57 1.50
C GLY A 67 -5.56 7.94 2.74
N SER A 68 -5.05 8.35 3.90
CA SER A 68 -5.60 7.97 5.19
C SER A 68 -7.09 8.29 5.28
N ARG A 69 -7.85 7.28 5.69
CA ARG A 69 -9.31 7.30 5.78
C ARG A 69 -9.79 6.95 7.18
N PHE A 70 -11.04 7.27 7.48
CA PHE A 70 -11.71 6.71 8.63
C PHE A 70 -11.83 5.18 8.51
N PRO A 71 -12.03 4.45 9.63
CA PRO A 71 -12.22 3.00 9.58
C PRO A 71 -13.40 2.60 8.67
N SER A 72 -13.37 1.37 8.16
CA SER A 72 -14.53 0.83 7.44
C SER A 72 -15.69 0.60 8.40
N LYS A 73 -16.90 0.38 7.87
CA LYS A 73 -18.06 0.01 8.71
C LYS A 73 -17.77 -1.23 9.56
N GLY A 74 -17.09 -2.22 8.98
CA GLY A 74 -16.65 -3.43 9.68
C GLY A 74 -15.75 -3.11 10.88
N ASN A 75 -14.64 -2.39 10.66
CA ASN A 75 -13.74 -2.05 11.77
C ASN A 75 -14.40 -1.15 12.82
N MET A 76 -15.25 -0.20 12.41
CA MET A 76 -16.01 0.61 13.38
C MET A 76 -16.92 -0.27 14.24
N GLY A 77 -17.57 -1.27 13.64
CA GLY A 77 -18.41 -2.24 14.34
C GLY A 77 -17.62 -3.08 15.34
N GLU A 78 -16.51 -3.69 14.90
CA GLU A 78 -15.65 -4.52 15.74
C GLU A 78 -15.08 -3.75 16.94
N ILE A 79 -14.60 -2.52 16.73
CA ILE A 79 -14.11 -1.65 17.81
C ILE A 79 -15.25 -1.27 18.77
N ALA A 80 -16.45 -0.97 18.25
CA ALA A 80 -17.61 -0.65 19.07
C ALA A 80 -18.09 -1.86 19.90
N ASP A 81 -18.07 -3.06 19.33
CA ASP A 81 -18.45 -4.30 20.00
C ASP A 81 -17.45 -4.63 21.12
N LEU A 82 -16.14 -4.50 20.86
CA LEU A 82 -15.11 -4.62 21.90
C LEU A 82 -15.31 -3.59 23.01
N LEU A 83 -15.54 -2.32 22.66
CA LEU A 83 -15.75 -1.25 23.63
C LEU A 83 -16.97 -1.56 24.52
N SER A 84 -18.09 -1.96 23.92
CA SER A 84 -19.31 -2.33 24.62
C SER A 84 -19.09 -3.52 25.55
N LYS A 85 -18.38 -4.56 25.08
CA LYS A 85 -17.99 -5.73 25.87
C LYS A 85 -17.17 -5.33 27.10
N LEU A 86 -16.15 -4.50 26.91
CA LEU A 86 -15.27 -4.03 27.98
C LEU A 86 -16.01 -3.16 29.00
N GLN A 87 -16.82 -2.21 28.54
CA GLN A 87 -17.58 -1.30 29.40
C GLN A 87 -18.73 -2.00 30.14
N THR A 88 -19.33 -3.05 29.57
CA THR A 88 -20.44 -3.78 30.21
C THR A 88 -19.93 -4.79 31.23
N ASN A 89 -18.92 -5.58 30.87
CA ASN A 89 -18.52 -6.74 31.67
C ASN A 89 -17.35 -6.45 32.62
N TYR A 90 -16.53 -5.43 32.33
CA TYR A 90 -15.26 -5.19 33.02
C TYR A 90 -15.09 -3.73 33.49
N LEU A 91 -16.20 -2.98 33.63
CA LEU A 91 -16.20 -1.54 33.93
C LEU A 91 -15.33 -1.15 35.13
N SER A 92 -15.28 -1.97 36.18
CA SER A 92 -14.51 -1.68 37.39
C SER A 92 -13.01 -1.95 37.26
N LEU A 93 -12.59 -2.69 36.23
CA LEU A 93 -11.21 -3.13 36.03
C LEU A 93 -10.48 -2.29 34.97
N ILE A 94 -11.19 -1.91 33.91
CA ILE A 94 -10.59 -1.18 32.79
C ILE A 94 -10.12 0.23 33.19
N PRO A 95 -9.15 0.82 32.45
CA PRO A 95 -8.66 2.19 32.71
C PRO A 95 -9.76 3.26 32.58
N ASP A 96 -9.65 4.36 33.32
CA ASP A 96 -10.65 5.44 33.34
C ASP A 96 -10.89 6.08 31.96
N TRP A 97 -9.86 6.17 31.12
CA TRP A 97 -10.03 6.68 29.76
C TRP A 97 -10.95 5.78 28.94
N LEU A 98 -10.89 4.46 29.14
CA LEU A 98 -11.67 3.47 28.40
C LEU A 98 -13.12 3.40 28.90
N LYS A 99 -13.37 3.64 30.19
CA LYS A 99 -14.73 3.77 30.76
C LYS A 99 -15.53 4.89 30.10
N ASN A 100 -14.85 5.97 29.74
CA ASN A 100 -15.45 7.17 29.15
C ASN A 100 -15.19 7.30 27.65
N TYR A 101 -14.55 6.29 27.03
CA TYR A 101 -14.21 6.34 25.62
C TYR A 101 -15.47 6.20 24.77
N SER A 102 -15.53 6.97 23.69
CA SER A 102 -16.50 6.84 22.61
C SER A 102 -15.75 7.03 21.30
N LEU A 103 -16.19 6.35 20.24
CA LEU A 103 -15.57 6.52 18.92
C LEU A 103 -15.57 8.02 18.52
N PRO A 104 -14.42 8.59 18.12
CA PRO A 104 -14.31 9.99 17.73
C PRO A 104 -14.85 10.27 16.32
N TYR A 105 -15.48 9.26 15.69
CA TYR A 105 -16.02 9.27 14.34
C TYR A 105 -17.36 8.54 14.33
N THR A 106 -18.15 8.79 13.28
CA THR A 106 -19.49 8.21 13.13
C THR A 106 -19.58 7.31 11.91
N GLN A 107 -20.64 6.49 11.85
CA GLN A 107 -20.90 5.60 10.72
C GLN A 107 -21.09 6.33 9.39
N THR A 108 -21.44 7.63 9.40
CA THR A 108 -21.52 8.44 8.18
C THR A 108 -20.15 8.78 7.60
N ASN A 109 -19.09 8.68 8.40
CA ASN A 109 -17.71 8.88 7.93
C ASN A 109 -17.05 7.58 7.47
N ALA A 110 -17.72 6.42 7.62
CA ALA A 110 -17.09 5.12 7.44
C ALA A 110 -16.46 4.96 6.06
N GLY A 111 -15.15 4.71 6.04
CA GLY A 111 -14.36 4.57 4.82
C GLY A 111 -14.02 5.87 4.10
N GLU A 112 -14.60 7.02 4.47
CA GLU A 112 -14.35 8.31 3.81
C GLU A 112 -12.92 8.80 4.05
N LEU A 113 -12.41 9.59 3.10
CA LEU A 113 -11.08 10.19 3.21
C LEU A 113 -11.04 11.11 4.44
N ALA A 114 -10.04 10.94 5.30
CA ALA A 114 -9.91 11.76 6.50
C ALA A 114 -9.13 13.05 6.19
N PRO A 115 -9.22 14.09 7.04
CA PRO A 115 -8.45 15.33 6.85
C PRO A 115 -6.94 15.10 6.66
N VAL A 116 -6.38 14.11 7.37
CA VAL A 116 -4.99 13.69 7.19
C VAL A 116 -4.72 13.13 5.79
N GLY A 117 -5.64 12.37 5.20
CA GLY A 117 -5.52 11.84 3.85
C GLY A 117 -5.61 12.92 2.77
N PHE A 118 -6.45 13.95 2.95
CA PHE A 118 -6.43 15.13 2.08
C PHE A 118 -5.06 15.82 2.09
N ALA A 119 -4.48 16.02 3.28
CA ALA A 119 -3.15 16.61 3.41
C ALA A 119 -2.04 15.73 2.82
N GLU A 120 -2.12 14.40 2.98
CA GLU A 120 -1.18 13.45 2.39
C GLU A 120 -1.14 13.56 0.87
N LEU A 121 -2.31 13.55 0.22
CA LEU A 121 -2.39 13.56 -1.24
C LEU A 121 -2.06 14.94 -1.82
N ALA A 122 -2.43 16.03 -1.14
CA ALA A 122 -1.97 17.37 -1.52
C ALA A 122 -0.45 17.50 -1.35
N GLY A 123 0.12 16.95 -0.27
CA GLY A 123 1.57 16.89 -0.11
C GLY A 123 2.24 16.10 -1.24
N HIS A 124 1.67 14.94 -1.58
CA HIS A 124 2.14 14.10 -2.67
C HIS A 124 2.05 14.80 -4.03
N GLY A 125 0.95 15.50 -4.33
CA GLY A 125 0.79 16.30 -5.55
C GLY A 125 1.88 17.35 -5.72
N SER A 126 2.18 18.11 -4.65
CA SER A 126 3.27 19.09 -4.65
C SER A 126 4.64 18.44 -4.90
N ARG A 127 4.92 17.30 -4.25
CA ARG A 127 6.20 16.59 -4.42
C ARG A 127 6.34 16.00 -5.82
N SER A 128 5.30 15.34 -6.33
CA SER A 128 5.25 14.85 -7.71
C SER A 128 5.48 15.99 -8.69
N ARG A 129 4.83 17.14 -8.50
CA ARG A 129 5.01 18.33 -9.34
C ARG A 129 6.46 18.82 -9.35
N ASN A 130 7.09 18.91 -8.18
CA ASN A 130 8.49 19.32 -8.06
C ASN A 130 9.43 18.31 -8.74
N SER A 131 9.13 17.01 -8.65
CA SER A 131 9.98 15.96 -9.21
C SER A 131 10.02 15.92 -10.74
N VAL A 132 8.99 16.46 -11.41
CA VAL A 132 8.89 16.48 -12.88
C VAL A 132 9.31 17.81 -13.50
N MET A 133 9.47 18.87 -12.70
CA MET A 133 9.94 20.21 -13.10
C MET A 133 9.25 20.72 -14.38
N ASP A 134 10.00 21.27 -15.33
CA ASP A 134 9.47 21.82 -16.59
C ASP A 134 9.19 20.74 -17.65
N SER A 135 9.51 19.46 -17.40
CA SER A 135 9.28 18.38 -18.36
C SER A 135 7.80 18.09 -18.60
N ILE A 136 6.94 18.47 -17.66
CA ILE A 136 5.49 18.27 -17.73
C ILE A 136 4.80 19.62 -17.55
N PRO A 137 3.82 20.02 -18.37
CA PRO A 137 3.11 21.27 -18.21
C PRO A 137 2.52 21.44 -16.80
N VAL A 138 2.54 22.66 -16.27
CA VAL A 138 1.96 22.99 -14.96
C VAL A 138 0.44 23.21 -15.03
N THR A 139 -0.05 23.63 -16.19
CA THR A 139 -1.48 23.86 -16.45
C THR A 139 -2.10 22.59 -17.01
N TYR A 140 -3.24 22.19 -16.43
CA TYR A 140 -4.04 21.08 -16.91
C TYR A 140 -4.58 21.34 -18.33
N ASN A 141 -4.59 20.28 -19.13
CA ASN A 141 -5.20 20.23 -20.46
C ASN A 141 -5.68 18.79 -20.72
N ALA A 142 -6.97 18.60 -21.02
CA ALA A 142 -7.60 17.28 -21.16
C ALA A 142 -7.03 16.39 -22.29
N SER A 143 -6.31 16.98 -23.26
CA SER A 143 -5.58 16.24 -24.29
C SER A 143 -4.24 15.69 -23.78
N LEU A 144 -3.62 16.36 -22.82
CA LEU A 144 -2.30 16.02 -22.28
C LEU A 144 -2.38 15.22 -20.97
N PHE A 145 -3.45 15.39 -20.19
CA PHE A 145 -3.59 14.81 -18.87
C PHE A 145 -4.83 13.94 -18.76
N LYS A 146 -4.69 12.81 -18.07
CA LYS A 146 -5.79 11.96 -17.63
C LYS A 146 -5.71 11.81 -16.11
N ILE A 147 -6.82 12.05 -15.43
CA ILE A 147 -6.95 11.83 -13.98
C ILE A 147 -8.15 10.91 -13.82
N ALA A 148 -7.91 9.67 -13.39
CA ALA A 148 -8.93 8.66 -13.23
C ALA A 148 -9.02 8.19 -11.78
N HIS A 149 -10.21 7.79 -11.34
CA HIS A 149 -10.42 7.19 -10.03
C HIS A 149 -11.50 6.11 -10.10
N THR A 150 -11.47 5.18 -9.15
CA THR A 150 -12.60 4.25 -8.94
C THR A 150 -13.86 4.99 -8.49
N SER A 151 -15.02 4.34 -8.53
CA SER A 151 -16.32 4.85 -8.06
C SER A 151 -16.36 5.27 -6.57
N SER A 152 -15.32 4.96 -5.79
CA SER A 152 -15.29 5.27 -4.36
C SER A 152 -15.05 6.76 -4.09
N ALA A 153 -15.84 7.37 -3.21
CA ALA A 153 -15.65 8.78 -2.81
C ALA A 153 -14.21 9.11 -2.34
N ARG A 154 -13.61 8.25 -1.50
CA ARG A 154 -12.23 8.44 -1.02
C ARG A 154 -11.15 8.47 -2.12
N THR A 155 -11.34 7.77 -3.25
CA THR A 155 -10.36 7.79 -4.36
C THR A 155 -10.57 9.04 -5.23
N ALA A 156 -11.82 9.44 -5.46
CA ALA A 156 -12.17 10.71 -6.09
C ALA A 156 -11.60 11.91 -5.31
N ASP A 157 -11.78 11.92 -3.98
CA ASP A 157 -11.27 13.00 -3.12
C ASP A 157 -9.75 12.99 -3.01
N SER A 158 -9.12 11.81 -3.06
CA SER A 158 -7.66 11.68 -3.16
C SER A 158 -7.13 12.27 -4.47
N ALA A 159 -7.82 12.02 -5.59
CA ALA A 159 -7.46 12.58 -6.89
C ALA A 159 -7.57 14.12 -6.88
N LYS A 160 -8.64 14.67 -6.29
CA LYS A 160 -8.84 16.11 -6.15
C LYS A 160 -7.78 16.76 -5.25
N ALA A 161 -7.48 16.16 -4.11
CA ALA A 161 -6.45 16.63 -3.19
C ALA A 161 -5.07 16.68 -3.88
N PHE A 162 -4.69 15.62 -4.60
CA PHE A 162 -3.46 15.61 -5.39
C PHE A 162 -3.45 16.70 -6.47
N ALA A 163 -4.50 16.78 -7.29
CA ALA A 163 -4.61 17.74 -8.38
C ALA A 163 -4.52 19.20 -7.89
N SER A 164 -5.04 19.50 -6.70
CA SER A 164 -5.04 20.85 -6.09
C SER A 164 -3.65 21.48 -5.91
N THR A 165 -2.60 20.66 -5.90
CA THR A 165 -1.21 21.08 -5.71
C THR A 165 -0.30 20.67 -6.87
N PHE A 166 -0.76 19.77 -7.74
CA PHE A 166 -0.05 19.37 -8.94
C PHE A 166 -0.28 20.33 -10.11
N PHE A 167 -1.48 20.89 -10.25
CA PHE A 167 -1.84 21.81 -11.34
C PHE A 167 -1.93 23.25 -10.87
N SER A 168 -1.64 24.20 -11.77
CA SER A 168 -1.82 25.64 -11.52
C SER A 168 -3.27 26.11 -11.67
N ASN A 169 -4.13 25.31 -12.31
CA ASN A 169 -5.55 25.55 -12.57
C ASN A 169 -6.39 24.32 -12.14
N PRO A 170 -6.39 23.93 -10.86
CA PRO A 170 -7.03 22.70 -10.41
C PRO A 170 -8.54 22.66 -10.64
N ASP A 171 -9.20 23.82 -10.72
CA ASP A 171 -10.64 23.93 -10.99
C ASP A 171 -11.02 23.47 -12.42
N ASP A 172 -10.07 23.45 -13.35
CA ASP A 172 -10.29 23.01 -14.74
C ASP A 172 -10.11 21.50 -14.93
N VAL A 173 -9.68 20.77 -13.89
CA VAL A 173 -9.32 19.36 -14.00
C VAL A 173 -10.56 18.50 -14.20
N GLU A 174 -10.59 17.74 -15.31
CA GLU A 174 -11.60 16.72 -15.53
C GLU A 174 -11.18 15.41 -14.85
N TYR A 175 -12.11 14.83 -14.08
CA TYR A 175 -11.93 13.55 -13.38
C TYR A 175 -12.74 12.46 -14.08
N ILE A 176 -12.07 11.37 -14.42
CA ILE A 176 -12.67 10.20 -15.08
C ILE A 176 -12.98 9.17 -13.99
N GLU A 177 -14.25 8.99 -13.68
CA GLU A 177 -14.69 7.90 -12.82
C GLU A 177 -14.80 6.60 -13.61
N TYR A 178 -14.23 5.53 -13.08
CA TYR A 178 -14.56 4.18 -13.52
C TYR A 178 -15.68 3.61 -12.64
N PRO A 179 -16.82 3.22 -13.25
CA PRO A 179 -18.01 2.83 -12.52
C PRO A 179 -17.82 1.49 -11.78
N ASP A 180 -18.52 1.35 -10.67
CA ASP A 180 -18.57 0.10 -9.90
C ASP A 180 -19.20 -1.03 -10.73
N GLY A 181 -18.65 -2.25 -10.64
CA GLY A 181 -19.09 -3.41 -11.42
C GLY A 181 -18.83 -3.32 -12.93
N SER A 182 -17.98 -2.38 -13.37
CA SER A 182 -17.47 -2.32 -14.74
C SER A 182 -16.11 -1.63 -14.77
N ASP A 183 -15.24 -2.00 -13.83
CA ASP A 183 -13.88 -1.45 -13.72
C ASP A 183 -12.81 -2.57 -13.68
N PRO A 184 -12.56 -3.24 -14.82
CA PRO A 184 -11.53 -4.27 -14.90
C PRO A 184 -10.12 -3.68 -14.83
N LEU A 185 -9.95 -2.35 -14.69
CA LEU A 185 -8.65 -1.70 -14.72
C LEU A 185 -8.14 -1.35 -13.32
N LEU A 186 -8.97 -0.70 -12.49
CA LEU A 186 -8.60 -0.27 -11.14
C LEU A 186 -9.30 -1.09 -10.05
N ARG A 187 -10.35 -1.85 -10.41
CA ARG A 187 -11.02 -2.84 -9.55
C ARG A 187 -11.03 -4.24 -10.17
N PHE A 188 -9.95 -4.60 -10.88
CA PHE A 188 -9.78 -5.94 -11.49
C PHE A 188 -10.07 -7.11 -10.53
N PHE A 189 -9.87 -6.91 -9.22
CA PHE A 189 -10.13 -7.91 -8.18
C PHE A 189 -11.62 -8.15 -7.95
N ASP A 190 -12.49 -7.18 -8.19
CA ASP A 190 -13.94 -7.38 -8.11
C ASP A 190 -14.48 -8.05 -9.37
N GLU A 191 -13.88 -7.75 -10.53
CA GLU A 191 -14.36 -8.21 -11.85
C GLU A 191 -13.86 -9.62 -12.22
N CYS A 192 -12.95 -10.20 -11.43
CA CYS A 192 -12.34 -11.50 -11.73
C CYS A 192 -13.08 -12.64 -11.01
N GLU A 193 -14.02 -13.30 -11.70
CA GLU A 193 -14.85 -14.36 -11.11
C GLU A 193 -14.02 -15.52 -10.53
N ARG A 194 -12.97 -15.95 -11.24
CA ARG A 194 -12.08 -17.02 -10.77
C ARG A 194 -11.29 -16.63 -9.53
N TYR A 195 -10.79 -15.40 -9.45
CA TYR A 195 -10.14 -14.90 -8.23
C TYR A 195 -11.11 -14.92 -7.06
N ASN A 196 -12.34 -14.43 -7.28
CA ASN A 196 -13.37 -14.43 -6.25
C ASN A 196 -13.66 -15.86 -5.75
N ALA A 197 -13.87 -16.82 -6.66
CA ALA A 197 -14.19 -18.19 -6.27
C ALA A 197 -13.01 -18.99 -5.70
N GLU A 198 -11.78 -18.81 -6.21
CA GLU A 198 -10.61 -19.59 -5.78
C GLU A 198 -9.92 -19.02 -4.55
N VAL A 199 -10.07 -17.70 -4.30
CA VAL A 199 -9.32 -16.98 -3.25
C VAL A 199 -10.28 -16.26 -2.29
N LEU A 200 -10.98 -15.22 -2.74
CA LEU A 200 -11.75 -14.33 -1.85
C LEU A 200 -12.86 -15.06 -1.09
N ASP A 201 -13.64 -15.88 -1.79
CA ASP A 201 -14.76 -16.64 -1.23
C ASP A 201 -14.34 -18.05 -0.76
N ASN A 202 -13.04 -18.39 -0.86
CA ASN A 202 -12.52 -19.70 -0.52
C ASN A 202 -11.74 -19.68 0.80
N ALA A 203 -12.38 -20.14 1.87
CA ALA A 203 -11.73 -20.25 3.19
C ALA A 203 -10.42 -21.09 3.17
N SER A 204 -10.25 -22.00 2.21
CA SER A 204 -9.01 -22.80 2.09
C SER A 204 -7.83 -21.96 1.63
N ALA A 205 -8.06 -20.85 0.91
CA ALA A 205 -7.04 -19.90 0.50
C ALA A 205 -6.40 -19.18 1.71
N LEU A 206 -7.13 -19.08 2.81
CA LEU A 206 -6.70 -18.43 4.05
C LEU A 206 -6.30 -19.41 5.16
N THR A 207 -5.87 -20.63 4.80
CA THR A 207 -5.54 -21.67 5.79
C THR A 207 -4.51 -21.18 6.83
N GLU A 208 -3.45 -20.48 6.40
CA GLU A 208 -2.42 -19.98 7.32
C GLU A 208 -2.95 -18.83 8.20
N PHE A 209 -3.76 -17.92 7.64
CA PHE A 209 -4.42 -16.88 8.44
C PHE A 209 -5.32 -17.51 9.52
N GLY A 210 -6.19 -18.44 9.14
CA GLY A 210 -7.08 -19.15 10.06
C GLY A 210 -6.33 -19.96 11.13
N ALA A 211 -5.25 -20.63 10.74
CA ALA A 211 -4.38 -21.33 11.68
C ALA A 211 -3.72 -20.36 12.69
N PHE A 212 -3.29 -19.18 12.23
CA PHE A 212 -2.68 -18.17 13.10
C PHE A 212 -3.66 -17.62 14.13
N GLN A 213 -4.95 -17.43 13.78
CA GLN A 213 -5.98 -16.95 14.72
C GLN A 213 -6.13 -17.83 15.96
N THR A 214 -5.80 -19.12 15.87
CA THR A 214 -5.87 -20.08 16.99
C THR A 214 -4.49 -20.50 17.51
N SER A 215 -3.43 -19.85 17.03
CA SER A 215 -2.05 -20.20 17.36
C SER A 215 -1.64 -19.81 18.77
N VAL A 216 -0.50 -20.35 19.22
CA VAL A 216 0.14 -19.94 20.47
C VAL A 216 0.48 -18.45 20.46
N LYS A 217 0.88 -17.88 19.31
CA LYS A 217 1.25 -16.46 19.18
C LYS A 217 0.06 -15.52 19.31
N MET A 218 -1.08 -15.88 18.74
CA MET A 218 -2.31 -15.13 18.97
C MET A 218 -2.77 -15.24 20.44
N ASN A 219 -2.71 -16.44 21.02
CA ASN A 219 -3.06 -16.63 22.43
C ASN A 219 -2.13 -15.86 23.40
N GLU A 220 -0.84 -15.76 23.09
CA GLU A 220 0.12 -14.91 23.81
C GLU A 220 -0.31 -13.42 23.75
N SER A 221 -0.70 -12.91 22.59
CA SER A 221 -1.20 -11.54 22.42
C SER A 221 -2.51 -11.29 23.19
N ILE A 222 -3.44 -12.24 23.18
CA ILE A 222 -4.70 -12.15 23.94
C ILE A 222 -4.39 -12.15 25.45
N ALA A 223 -3.51 -13.02 25.92
CA ALA A 223 -3.11 -13.07 27.33
C ALA A 223 -2.39 -11.79 27.76
N PHE A 224 -1.54 -11.24 26.89
CA PHE A 224 -0.91 -9.94 27.10
C PHE A 224 -1.94 -8.83 27.23
N LEU A 225 -2.92 -8.75 26.33
CA LEU A 225 -3.97 -7.75 26.37
C LEU A 225 -4.82 -7.84 27.66
N LYS A 226 -5.18 -9.05 28.09
CA LYS A 226 -5.86 -9.28 29.38
C LYS A 226 -5.06 -8.69 30.55
N SER A 227 -3.74 -8.92 30.55
CA SER A 227 -2.82 -8.36 31.55
C SER A 227 -2.81 -6.82 31.53
N GLN A 228 -2.69 -6.20 30.35
CA GLN A 228 -2.70 -4.73 30.21
C GLN A 228 -4.02 -4.10 30.71
N LEU A 229 -5.14 -4.80 30.52
CA LEU A 229 -6.45 -4.37 30.99
C LEU A 229 -6.77 -4.79 32.44
N SER A 230 -5.84 -5.45 33.14
CA SER A 230 -6.05 -6.01 34.49
C SER A 230 -7.27 -6.95 34.58
N LEU A 231 -7.54 -7.70 33.50
CA LEU A 231 -8.65 -8.64 33.44
C LEU A 231 -8.26 -10.02 34.01
N PRO A 232 -9.22 -10.78 34.57
CA PRO A 232 -9.01 -12.18 34.92
C PRO A 232 -8.53 -13.02 33.74
N SER A 233 -7.79 -14.10 34.01
CA SER A 233 -7.27 -15.00 32.96
C SER A 233 -8.38 -15.65 32.12
N ASP A 234 -9.54 -15.90 32.75
CA ASP A 234 -10.75 -16.46 32.14
C ASP A 234 -11.67 -15.41 31.50
N ALA A 235 -11.25 -14.13 31.44
CA ALA A 235 -11.98 -13.10 30.71
C ALA A 235 -12.19 -13.51 29.24
N ASP A 236 -13.36 -13.19 28.70
CA ASP A 236 -13.75 -13.56 27.35
C ASP A 236 -13.22 -12.52 26.36
N LEU A 237 -11.99 -12.77 25.85
CA LEU A 237 -11.38 -12.03 24.75
C LEU A 237 -10.94 -13.00 23.66
N SER A 238 -11.29 -12.67 22.42
CA SER A 238 -11.00 -13.45 21.20
C SER A 238 -9.86 -12.84 20.37
N ALA A 239 -9.46 -13.53 19.30
CA ALA A 239 -8.54 -13.00 18.31
C ALA A 239 -9.09 -11.72 17.63
N THR A 240 -10.40 -11.68 17.36
CA THR A 240 -11.09 -10.48 16.83
C THR A 240 -11.01 -9.31 17.81
N ASP A 241 -11.11 -9.54 19.12
CA ASP A 241 -10.93 -8.49 20.12
C ASP A 241 -9.49 -7.94 20.10
N ALA A 242 -8.48 -8.81 20.00
CA ALA A 242 -7.08 -8.38 19.87
C ALA A 242 -6.83 -7.59 18.56
N ALA A 243 -7.38 -8.05 17.44
CA ALA A 243 -7.32 -7.35 16.15
C ALA A 243 -8.06 -6.00 16.18
N SER A 244 -9.12 -5.89 16.98
CA SER A 244 -9.86 -4.64 17.21
C SER A 244 -9.02 -3.62 17.98
N VAL A 245 -8.27 -4.04 19.01
CA VAL A 245 -7.31 -3.15 19.70
C VAL A 245 -6.21 -2.69 18.77
N PHE A 246 -5.65 -3.60 17.96
CA PHE A 246 -4.65 -3.27 16.94
C PHE A 246 -5.18 -2.23 15.95
N SER A 247 -6.38 -2.45 15.40
CA SER A 247 -7.03 -1.53 14.47
C SER A 247 -7.33 -0.18 15.12
N ALA A 248 -7.89 -0.18 16.34
CA ALA A 248 -8.21 1.05 17.06
C ALA A 248 -6.95 1.89 17.33
N CYS A 249 -5.84 1.26 17.73
CA CYS A 249 -4.55 1.94 17.86
C CYS A 249 -4.06 2.50 16.51
N ALA A 250 -4.14 1.72 15.43
CA ALA A 250 -3.75 2.20 14.09
C ALA A 250 -4.54 3.46 13.69
N PHE A 251 -5.85 3.48 13.89
CA PHE A 251 -6.71 4.62 13.55
C PHE A 251 -6.49 5.82 14.47
N ASP A 252 -6.33 5.63 15.79
CA ASP A 252 -6.02 6.71 16.73
C ASP A 252 -4.69 7.41 16.38
N ALA A 253 -3.65 6.62 16.10
CA ALA A 253 -2.36 7.13 15.71
C ALA A 253 -2.42 7.84 14.34
N MET A 254 -3.04 7.21 13.34
CA MET A 254 -3.11 7.75 11.98
C MET A 254 -3.92 9.05 11.90
N LEU A 255 -5.11 9.07 12.50
CA LEU A 255 -6.09 10.16 12.36
C LEU A 255 -5.84 11.30 13.32
N TYR A 256 -5.41 11.00 14.54
CA TYR A 256 -5.38 11.96 15.65
C TYR A 256 -4.01 12.10 16.32
N ASN A 257 -3.01 11.31 15.89
CA ASN A 257 -1.70 11.25 16.52
C ASN A 257 -1.79 10.94 18.04
N VAL A 258 -2.76 10.10 18.42
CA VAL A 258 -2.99 9.68 19.80
C VAL A 258 -2.35 8.32 20.03
N THR A 259 -1.39 8.25 20.96
CA THR A 259 -0.76 7.00 21.38
C THR A 259 -1.05 6.63 22.84
N SER A 260 -1.76 7.49 23.58
CA SER A 260 -2.02 7.33 25.01
C SER A 260 -3.30 6.57 25.36
N GLN A 261 -4.07 6.12 24.36
CA GLN A 261 -5.35 5.41 24.52
C GLN A 261 -5.22 3.95 24.06
N TRP A 262 -5.84 3.53 22.96
CA TRP A 262 -5.76 2.13 22.50
C TRP A 262 -4.31 1.64 22.35
N CYS A 263 -3.44 2.51 21.86
CA CYS A 263 -2.01 2.27 21.73
C CYS A 263 -1.26 2.10 23.07
N SER A 264 -1.83 2.49 24.21
CA SER A 264 -1.23 2.22 25.52
C SER A 264 -1.44 0.78 25.98
N LEU A 265 -2.26 -0.01 25.27
CA LEU A 265 -2.58 -1.40 25.61
C LEU A 265 -1.72 -2.42 24.85
N VAL A 266 -0.78 -1.95 24.03
CA VAL A 266 0.03 -2.79 23.14
C VAL A 266 1.52 -2.55 23.36
N ASP A 267 2.33 -3.56 23.04
CA ASP A 267 3.77 -3.45 22.91
C ASP A 267 4.22 -3.90 21.50
N GLN A 268 5.53 -3.87 21.23
CA GLN A 268 6.04 -4.24 19.91
C GLN A 268 5.79 -5.72 19.56
N ALA A 269 5.80 -6.63 20.54
CA ALA A 269 5.54 -8.04 20.28
C ALA A 269 4.07 -8.26 19.89
N PHE A 270 3.14 -7.64 20.62
CA PHE A 270 1.72 -7.60 20.26
C PHE A 270 1.54 -7.05 18.84
N LEU A 271 2.13 -5.88 18.53
CA LEU A 271 2.03 -5.29 17.20
C LEU A 271 2.62 -6.19 16.11
N ASN A 272 3.76 -6.84 16.36
CA ASN A 272 4.36 -7.75 15.38
C ASN A 272 3.46 -8.96 15.10
N HIS A 273 2.84 -9.55 16.12
CA HIS A 273 1.92 -10.67 15.95
C HIS A 273 0.65 -10.26 15.18
N LEU A 274 0.06 -9.12 15.52
CA LEU A 274 -1.18 -8.66 14.89
C LEU A 274 -0.94 -8.10 13.48
N GLU A 275 0.19 -7.43 13.25
CA GLU A 275 0.60 -7.06 11.88
C GLU A 275 0.85 -8.32 11.04
N TYR A 276 1.49 -9.36 11.60
CA TYR A 276 1.70 -10.62 10.90
C TYR A 276 0.39 -11.35 10.59
N SER A 277 -0.59 -11.28 11.50
CA SER A 277 -1.95 -11.76 11.25
C SER A 277 -2.57 -11.09 10.02
N ASP A 278 -2.59 -9.75 9.98
CA ASP A 278 -3.10 -8.97 8.83
C ASP A 278 -2.30 -9.27 7.55
N GLU A 279 -1.00 -9.52 7.67
CA GLU A 279 -0.16 -9.88 6.53
C GLU A 279 -0.39 -11.29 6.02
N LEU A 280 -0.72 -12.27 6.85
CA LEU A 280 -1.11 -13.60 6.37
C LEU A 280 -2.34 -13.48 5.48
N GLU A 281 -3.37 -12.77 5.92
CA GLU A 281 -4.55 -12.47 5.10
C GLU A 281 -4.15 -11.76 3.80
N THR A 282 -3.44 -10.63 3.91
CA THR A 282 -3.03 -9.82 2.76
C THR A 282 -2.14 -10.60 1.78
N PHE A 283 -1.21 -11.42 2.27
CA PHE A 283 -0.28 -12.21 1.45
C PHE A 283 -1.02 -13.25 0.62
N TYR A 284 -2.00 -13.93 1.22
CA TYR A 284 -2.76 -14.99 0.59
C TYR A 284 -3.95 -14.49 -0.23
N GLU A 285 -4.45 -13.27 -0.01
CA GLU A 285 -5.54 -12.70 -0.82
C GLU A 285 -5.08 -11.74 -1.92
N GLN A 286 -4.05 -10.94 -1.68
CA GLN A 286 -3.69 -9.79 -2.54
C GLN A 286 -2.21 -9.82 -2.96
N GLY A 287 -1.37 -10.45 -2.14
CA GLY A 287 0.06 -10.58 -2.35
C GLY A 287 0.44 -11.85 -3.12
N PRO A 288 1.67 -12.36 -2.92
CA PRO A 288 2.22 -13.44 -3.73
C PRO A 288 1.80 -14.86 -3.31
N GLY A 289 0.83 -15.01 -2.39
CA GLY A 289 0.37 -16.31 -1.91
C GLY A 289 -0.17 -17.22 -3.02
N TYR A 290 -0.94 -16.65 -3.94
CA TYR A 290 -1.37 -17.29 -5.18
C TYR A 290 -1.03 -16.40 -6.38
N LYS A 291 -0.76 -17.03 -7.53
CA LYS A 291 -0.44 -16.29 -8.76
C LYS A 291 -1.58 -15.36 -9.19
N ILE A 292 -2.81 -15.87 -9.14
CA ILE A 292 -4.00 -15.14 -9.58
C ILE A 292 -4.17 -13.81 -8.82
N ASN A 293 -3.82 -13.73 -7.54
CA ASN A 293 -3.91 -12.52 -6.71
C ASN A 293 -3.24 -11.29 -7.35
N TYR A 294 -2.08 -11.49 -8.00
CA TYR A 294 -1.32 -10.41 -8.59
C TYR A 294 -1.31 -10.42 -10.12
N GLU A 295 -1.44 -11.58 -10.76
CA GLU A 295 -1.50 -11.68 -12.24
C GLU A 295 -2.76 -10.99 -12.80
N ILE A 296 -3.86 -10.93 -12.05
CA ILE A 296 -5.06 -10.14 -12.42
C ILE A 296 -4.79 -8.64 -12.62
N SER A 297 -3.73 -8.11 -12.01
CA SER A 297 -3.32 -6.71 -12.22
C SER A 297 -2.60 -6.48 -13.56
N ALA A 298 -2.34 -7.54 -14.35
CA ALA A 298 -1.68 -7.43 -15.65
C ALA A 298 -2.48 -6.58 -16.65
N VAL A 299 -3.81 -6.55 -16.56
CA VAL A 299 -4.67 -5.65 -17.35
C VAL A 299 -4.31 -4.16 -17.13
N LEU A 300 -3.95 -3.79 -15.90
CA LEU A 300 -3.46 -2.45 -15.56
C LEU A 300 -2.04 -2.21 -16.10
N LEU A 301 -1.16 -3.20 -16.00
CA LEU A 301 0.18 -3.12 -16.58
C LEU A 301 0.14 -2.97 -18.12
N GLN A 302 -0.73 -3.72 -18.80
CA GLN A 302 -0.98 -3.61 -20.23
C GLN A 302 -1.42 -2.19 -20.61
N ASN A 303 -2.36 -1.60 -19.85
CA ASN A 303 -2.80 -0.22 -20.08
C ASN A 303 -1.67 0.79 -19.90
N ILE A 304 -0.90 0.68 -18.82
CA ILE A 304 0.26 1.55 -18.52
C ILE A 304 1.30 1.46 -19.65
N TYR A 305 1.65 0.24 -20.07
CA TYR A 305 2.59 0.00 -21.16
C TYR A 305 2.07 0.55 -22.48
N ALA A 306 0.80 0.34 -22.82
CA ALA A 306 0.20 0.81 -24.07
C ALA A 306 0.27 2.34 -24.19
N TYR A 307 0.01 3.10 -23.11
CA TYR A 307 0.18 4.56 -23.12
C TYR A 307 1.64 4.98 -23.38
N MET A 308 2.61 4.29 -22.79
CA MET A 308 4.04 4.56 -23.03
C MET A 308 4.41 4.23 -24.48
N LYS A 309 4.01 3.06 -24.97
CA LYS A 309 4.28 2.61 -26.34
C LYS A 309 3.70 3.58 -27.37
N ASN A 310 2.42 3.92 -27.23
CA ASN A 310 1.73 4.83 -28.13
C ASN A 310 2.30 6.26 -28.08
N PHE A 311 2.90 6.67 -26.96
CA PHE A 311 3.61 7.95 -26.90
C PHE A 311 4.89 7.88 -27.74
N THR A 312 5.63 6.77 -27.71
CA THR A 312 6.85 6.60 -28.52
C THR A 312 6.60 6.68 -30.04
N THR A 313 5.39 6.32 -30.48
CA THR A 313 4.96 6.36 -31.90
C THR A 313 4.22 7.65 -32.28
N GLY A 314 3.85 8.48 -31.30
CA GLY A 314 3.08 9.70 -31.51
C GLY A 314 1.57 9.49 -31.66
N ASP A 315 1.07 8.29 -31.37
CA ASP A 315 -0.36 7.94 -31.42
C ASP A 315 -1.15 8.58 -30.27
N VAL A 316 -0.48 8.89 -29.16
CA VAL A 316 -1.04 9.68 -28.05
C VAL A 316 -0.10 10.81 -27.65
N THR A 317 -0.68 11.92 -27.20
CA THR A 317 0.05 13.08 -26.67
C THR A 317 -0.06 13.22 -25.15
N THR A 318 -0.71 12.25 -24.48
CA THR A 318 -0.86 12.24 -23.02
C THR A 318 0.51 12.19 -22.36
N VAL A 319 0.86 13.22 -21.61
CA VAL A 319 2.12 13.36 -20.87
C VAL A 319 2.00 12.87 -19.42
N ALA A 320 0.79 12.80 -18.86
CA ALA A 320 0.58 12.16 -17.57
C ALA A 320 -0.81 11.51 -17.47
N ASN A 321 -0.84 10.28 -16.99
CA ASN A 321 -2.06 9.55 -16.67
C ASN A 321 -2.00 9.08 -15.21
N LEU A 322 -2.83 9.69 -14.37
CA LEU A 322 -2.82 9.58 -12.93
C LEU A 322 -4.07 8.82 -12.48
N ARG A 323 -3.88 7.65 -11.86
CA ARG A 323 -4.98 6.74 -11.47
C ARG A 323 -5.06 6.63 -9.96
N PHE A 324 -6.24 6.75 -9.37
CA PHE A 324 -6.47 6.69 -7.92
C PHE A 324 -7.40 5.53 -7.55
N ALA A 325 -6.91 4.63 -6.72
CA ALA A 325 -7.49 3.31 -6.45
C ALA A 325 -7.21 2.84 -5.00
N HIS A 326 -7.04 1.53 -4.80
CA HIS A 326 -7.04 0.90 -3.49
C HIS A 326 -5.73 0.12 -3.20
N ALA A 327 -5.59 -0.42 -1.99
CA ALA A 327 -4.44 -1.29 -1.66
C ALA A 327 -4.50 -2.56 -2.51
N GLU A 328 -5.72 -3.06 -2.70
CA GLU A 328 -6.16 -4.15 -3.57
C GLU A 328 -5.83 -3.89 -5.06
N THR A 329 -5.42 -2.67 -5.42
CA THR A 329 -4.91 -2.33 -6.75
C THR A 329 -3.38 -2.22 -6.74
N THR A 330 -2.83 -1.43 -5.82
CA THR A 330 -1.38 -1.12 -5.79
C THR A 330 -0.54 -2.31 -5.36
N LEU A 331 -0.99 -3.10 -4.39
CA LEU A 331 -0.21 -4.23 -3.87
C LEU A 331 -0.09 -5.39 -4.88
N PRO A 332 -1.18 -5.84 -5.55
CA PRO A 332 -1.07 -6.75 -6.68
C PRO A 332 -0.13 -6.23 -7.77
N LEU A 333 -0.22 -4.96 -8.16
CA LEU A 333 0.65 -4.39 -9.19
C LEU A 333 2.12 -4.38 -8.75
N MET A 334 2.44 -3.99 -7.50
CA MET A 334 3.80 -4.10 -6.96
C MET A 334 4.31 -5.53 -6.99
N THR A 335 3.47 -6.47 -6.58
CA THR A 335 3.79 -7.91 -6.57
C THR A 335 4.03 -8.43 -7.98
N LEU A 336 3.21 -8.05 -8.97
CA LEU A 336 3.35 -8.41 -10.39
C LEU A 336 4.68 -7.93 -10.95
N LEU A 337 5.06 -6.69 -10.65
CA LEU A 337 6.34 -6.10 -11.06
C LEU A 337 7.56 -6.76 -10.41
N GLY A 338 7.36 -7.58 -9.37
CA GLY A 338 8.42 -8.31 -8.67
C GLY A 338 8.96 -7.57 -7.44
N TYR A 339 8.25 -6.55 -6.95
CA TYR A 339 8.57 -5.92 -5.66
C TYR A 339 7.97 -6.71 -4.49
N GLY A 340 8.67 -6.70 -3.36
CA GLY A 340 8.29 -7.44 -2.16
C GLY A 340 8.81 -8.88 -2.12
N ASP A 341 9.05 -9.37 -0.91
CA ASP A 341 9.49 -10.75 -0.69
C ASP A 341 8.33 -11.74 -0.96
N ARG A 342 8.65 -12.88 -1.56
CA ARG A 342 7.68 -13.92 -1.97
C ARG A 342 7.80 -15.21 -1.15
N THR A 343 8.60 -15.20 -0.10
CA THR A 343 8.73 -16.32 0.84
C THR A 343 7.37 -16.58 1.48
N LYS A 344 6.86 -17.81 1.35
CA LYS A 344 5.56 -18.18 1.91
C LYS A 344 5.54 -17.97 3.42
N LEU A 345 4.63 -17.12 3.86
CA LEU A 345 4.36 -16.89 5.28
C LEU A 345 3.65 -18.12 5.86
N GLN A 346 3.93 -18.47 7.12
CA GLN A 346 3.30 -19.63 7.78
C GLN A 346 2.86 -19.27 9.19
N ALA A 347 1.68 -19.73 9.57
CA ALA A 347 1.12 -19.55 10.92
C ALA A 347 2.03 -20.09 12.03
N SER A 348 2.90 -21.04 11.70
CA SER A 348 3.80 -21.73 12.63
C SER A 348 5.13 -20.99 12.88
N TRP A 349 5.32 -19.80 12.29
CA TRP A 349 6.55 -19.04 12.45
C TRP A 349 6.82 -18.63 13.90
N THR A 350 8.10 -18.68 14.26
CA THR A 350 8.62 -18.15 15.53
C THR A 350 8.67 -16.62 15.51
N ASP A 351 8.79 -15.99 16.67
CA ASP A 351 8.93 -14.52 16.77
C ASP A 351 10.08 -14.00 15.92
N ALA A 352 11.22 -14.70 15.91
CA ALA A 352 12.37 -14.31 15.09
C ALA A 352 12.05 -14.34 13.59
N GLN A 353 11.24 -15.28 13.12
CA GLN A 353 10.80 -15.34 11.72
C GLN A 353 9.76 -14.26 11.40
N ILE A 354 8.80 -14.04 12.31
CA ILE A 354 7.81 -12.97 12.19
C ILE A 354 8.51 -11.61 12.13
N ASP A 355 9.50 -11.37 12.98
CA ASP A 355 10.19 -10.09 13.05
C ASP A 355 11.07 -9.85 11.80
N SER A 356 11.67 -10.91 11.25
CA SER A 356 12.59 -10.83 10.11
C SER A 356 11.93 -11.03 8.73
N ARG A 357 10.60 -11.17 8.69
CA ARG A 357 9.85 -11.37 7.45
C ARG A 357 10.12 -10.27 6.42
N GLY A 358 10.24 -10.68 5.16
CA GLY A 358 10.47 -9.75 4.04
C GLY A 358 9.20 -9.12 3.48
N PHE A 359 8.07 -9.84 3.49
CA PHE A 359 6.79 -9.30 3.04
C PHE A 359 6.21 -8.43 4.16
N ARG A 360 6.03 -7.15 3.88
CA ARG A 360 5.43 -6.18 4.81
C ARG A 360 4.48 -5.26 4.06
N SER A 361 3.18 -5.46 4.24
CA SER A 361 2.15 -4.66 3.58
C SER A 361 2.15 -3.20 4.06
N SER A 362 2.67 -2.93 5.27
CA SER A 362 2.93 -1.59 5.78
C SER A 362 3.95 -0.80 4.95
N SER A 363 4.93 -1.47 4.35
CA SER A 363 5.92 -0.85 3.46
C SER A 363 5.46 -0.82 2.01
N LEU A 364 4.82 -1.90 1.55
CA LEU A 364 4.41 -2.06 0.16
C LEU A 364 3.14 -1.25 -0.16
N ALA A 365 2.14 -1.28 0.71
CA ALA A 365 0.87 -0.63 0.48
C ALA A 365 0.36 0.12 1.73
N PRO A 366 1.13 1.07 2.31
CA PRO A 366 0.58 1.99 3.31
C PRO A 366 -0.50 2.87 2.68
N MET A 367 -1.19 3.66 3.49
CA MET A 367 -2.07 4.72 2.98
C MET A 367 -1.30 5.62 2.01
N ALA A 368 -1.95 6.20 1.00
CA ALA A 368 -1.32 7.01 -0.05
C ALA A 368 -0.13 6.33 -0.79
N SER A 369 -0.04 5.00 -0.75
CA SER A 369 0.93 4.24 -1.56
C SER A 369 0.85 4.63 -3.04
N ASN A 370 2.00 4.70 -3.69
CA ASN A 370 2.11 5.16 -5.07
C ASN A 370 3.17 4.41 -5.87
N ILE A 371 2.86 4.16 -7.13
CA ILE A 371 3.74 3.57 -8.14
C ILE A 371 3.72 4.51 -9.34
N ASP A 372 4.87 5.06 -9.70
CA ASP A 372 5.02 6.04 -10.78
C ASP A 372 6.00 5.51 -11.83
N PHE A 373 5.46 5.16 -13.01
CA PHE A 373 6.23 4.74 -14.16
C PHE A 373 6.53 5.96 -15.03
N ARG A 374 7.82 6.24 -15.18
CA ARG A 374 8.31 7.40 -15.92
C ARG A 374 8.97 6.97 -17.20
N LEU A 375 8.46 7.44 -18.32
CA LEU A 375 9.06 7.27 -19.64
C LEU A 375 10.04 8.42 -19.91
N TYR A 376 11.27 8.06 -20.21
CA TYR A 376 12.34 8.97 -20.55
C TYR A 376 12.77 8.77 -22.00
N ARG A 377 13.19 9.86 -22.64
CA ARG A 377 13.85 9.85 -23.94
C ARG A 377 15.31 10.27 -23.80
N SER A 378 16.21 9.48 -24.37
CA SER A 378 17.63 9.77 -24.42
C SER A 378 17.91 10.97 -25.31
N LYS A 379 18.73 11.90 -24.82
CA LYS A 379 19.16 13.09 -25.57
C LYS A 379 20.14 12.76 -26.69
N SER A 380 20.88 11.64 -26.59
CA SER A 380 21.96 11.29 -27.52
C SER A 380 21.48 10.45 -28.70
N ASP A 381 20.67 9.43 -28.45
CA ASP A 381 20.27 8.43 -29.45
C ASP A 381 18.76 8.28 -29.60
N GLN A 382 17.97 9.10 -28.89
CA GLN A 382 16.50 9.13 -28.95
C GLN A 382 15.83 7.81 -28.52
N LYS A 383 16.56 6.87 -27.90
CA LYS A 383 15.97 5.68 -27.30
C LYS A 383 15.12 6.03 -26.09
N TYR A 384 14.17 5.16 -25.79
CA TYR A 384 13.31 5.31 -24.62
C TYR A 384 13.74 4.42 -23.47
N TYR A 385 13.57 4.94 -22.25
CA TYR A 385 13.89 4.26 -20.99
C TYR A 385 12.73 4.40 -20.01
N VAL A 386 12.50 3.39 -19.18
CA VAL A 386 11.51 3.45 -18.11
C VAL A 386 12.21 3.40 -16.77
N SER A 387 11.78 4.27 -15.86
CA SER A 387 12.08 4.17 -14.44
C SER A 387 10.78 3.95 -13.69
N VAL A 388 10.80 3.07 -12.69
CA VAL A 388 9.67 2.85 -11.79
C VAL A 388 10.03 3.43 -10.43
N TRP A 389 9.18 4.30 -9.94
CA TRP A 389 9.29 4.92 -8.64
C TRP A 389 8.26 4.27 -7.72
N VAL A 390 8.72 3.77 -6.59
CA VAL A 390 7.87 3.13 -5.57
C VAL A 390 7.93 4.03 -4.35
N GLN A 391 6.75 4.47 -3.88
CA GLN A 391 6.64 5.33 -2.70
C GLN A 391 7.49 6.61 -2.83
N GLU A 392 7.45 7.24 -4.01
CA GLU A 392 8.24 8.44 -4.37
C GLU A 392 9.76 8.26 -4.45
N VAL A 393 10.26 7.01 -4.46
CA VAL A 393 11.68 6.68 -4.55
C VAL A 393 11.98 5.89 -5.82
N GLU A 394 13.05 6.26 -6.53
CA GLU A 394 13.56 5.47 -7.66
C GLU A 394 13.87 4.04 -7.22
N ALA A 395 13.20 3.07 -7.83
CA ALA A 395 13.39 1.66 -7.53
C ALA A 395 14.04 0.96 -8.74
N PRO A 396 15.01 0.06 -8.51
CA PRO A 396 15.48 -0.85 -9.55
C PRO A 396 14.30 -1.62 -10.14
N LEU A 397 14.21 -1.71 -11.46
CA LEU A 397 13.17 -2.52 -12.10
C LEU A 397 13.55 -4.00 -12.03
N PRO A 398 12.74 -4.86 -11.36
CA PRO A 398 13.04 -6.29 -11.31
C PRO A 398 13.13 -6.89 -12.72
N GLY A 399 14.14 -7.73 -12.94
CA GLY A 399 14.44 -8.28 -14.28
C GLY A 399 15.31 -7.40 -15.18
N CYS A 400 15.67 -6.17 -14.75
CA CYS A 400 16.52 -5.25 -15.51
C CYS A 400 17.92 -5.06 -14.90
N ASP A 401 18.55 -6.14 -14.43
CA ASP A 401 19.93 -6.16 -13.88
C ASP A 401 20.21 -5.09 -12.80
N GLY A 402 19.18 -4.72 -12.03
CA GLY A 402 19.27 -3.69 -10.99
C GLY A 402 19.35 -2.25 -11.51
N ALA A 403 19.09 -2.00 -12.79
CA ALA A 403 19.08 -0.66 -13.36
C ALA A 403 17.84 0.15 -12.92
N ILE A 404 18.06 1.44 -12.65
CA ILE A 404 17.01 2.43 -12.37
C ILE A 404 16.31 2.89 -13.66
N TYR A 405 17.06 3.00 -14.76
CA TYR A 405 16.56 3.35 -16.09
C TYR A 405 16.72 2.16 -17.02
N CYS A 406 15.63 1.44 -17.27
CA CYS A 406 15.62 0.25 -18.10
C CYS A 406 15.27 0.61 -19.55
N GLU A 407 16.03 0.14 -20.54
CA GLU A 407 15.68 0.40 -21.96
C GLU A 407 14.28 -0.16 -22.26
N PHE A 408 13.43 0.63 -22.91
CA PHE A 408 12.01 0.31 -23.10
C PHE A 408 11.80 -1.02 -23.86
N SER A 409 12.71 -1.37 -24.77
CA SER A 409 12.74 -2.65 -25.49
C SER A 409 12.97 -3.84 -24.55
N LEU A 410 13.81 -3.68 -23.53
CA LEU A 410 14.06 -4.69 -22.51
C LEU A 410 12.87 -4.80 -21.54
N VAL A 411 12.22 -3.68 -21.21
CA VAL A 411 10.99 -3.68 -20.42
C VAL A 411 9.89 -4.51 -21.09
N GLU A 412 9.69 -4.32 -22.40
CA GLU A 412 8.75 -5.12 -23.21
C GLU A 412 9.07 -6.63 -23.14
N LYS A 413 10.36 -6.98 -23.14
CA LYS A 413 10.81 -8.37 -22.98
C LYS A 413 10.57 -8.91 -21.56
N ILE A 414 10.86 -8.13 -20.52
CA ILE A 414 10.66 -8.52 -19.11
C ILE A 414 9.17 -8.81 -18.86
N TRP A 415 8.29 -7.97 -19.37
CA TRP A 415 6.84 -8.09 -19.18
C TRP A 415 6.14 -8.88 -20.29
N SER A 416 6.87 -9.50 -21.22
CA SER A 416 6.30 -10.08 -22.45
C SER A 416 5.11 -11.01 -22.21
N TYR A 417 5.18 -11.88 -21.20
CA TYR A 417 4.05 -12.77 -20.87
C TYR A 417 2.79 -11.96 -20.52
N TYR A 418 2.91 -11.00 -19.60
CA TYR A 418 1.78 -10.17 -19.18
C TYR A 418 1.30 -9.22 -20.28
N LEU A 419 2.17 -8.79 -21.19
CA LEU A 419 1.80 -7.87 -22.27
C LEU A 419 1.15 -8.58 -23.47
N ASN A 420 1.57 -9.81 -23.78
CA ASN A 420 1.21 -10.47 -25.04
C ASN A 420 0.37 -11.75 -24.86
N ASP A 421 0.58 -12.49 -23.77
CA ASP A 421 -0.02 -13.80 -23.56
C ASP A 421 -1.16 -13.77 -22.55
N TYR A 422 -1.04 -12.93 -21.51
CA TYR A 422 -2.07 -12.80 -20.47
C TYR A 422 -3.35 -12.16 -21.03
N ASN A 423 -4.49 -12.80 -20.78
CA ASN A 423 -5.81 -12.30 -21.16
C ASN A 423 -6.73 -12.33 -19.94
N PHE A 424 -7.15 -11.16 -19.46
CA PHE A 424 -7.96 -11.02 -18.26
C PHE A 424 -9.24 -11.87 -18.31
N GLU A 425 -10.00 -11.81 -19.40
CA GLU A 425 -11.26 -12.56 -19.55
C GLU A 425 -11.06 -14.07 -19.51
N ILE A 426 -9.98 -14.58 -20.10
CA ILE A 426 -9.66 -16.01 -20.10
C ILE A 426 -9.17 -16.45 -18.72
N GLU A 427 -8.27 -15.68 -18.11
CA GLU A 427 -7.65 -16.03 -16.83
C GLU A 427 -8.62 -15.86 -15.65
N CYS A 428 -9.64 -15.02 -15.79
CA CYS A 428 -10.69 -14.80 -14.80
C CYS A 428 -11.97 -15.62 -15.02
N ALA A 429 -12.07 -16.37 -16.11
CA ALA A 429 -13.19 -17.30 -16.32
C ALA A 429 -13.14 -18.47 -15.33
N LEU A 430 -14.30 -18.86 -14.80
CA LEU A 430 -14.48 -19.97 -13.85
C LEU A 430 -14.33 -21.37 -14.45
#